data_AF-A0A7J6C1Q9-F1
#
_entry.id   AF-A0A7J6C1Q9-F1
#
_cell.length_a   1.000
_cell.length_b   1.000
_cell.length_c   1.000
_cell.angle_alpha   90.00
_cell.angle_beta   90.00
_cell.angle_gamma   90.00
#
_symmetry.space_group_name_H-M   'P 1'
#
loop_
_entity.id
_entity.type
_entity.pdbx_description
1 polymer ?
#
loop_
_entity_poly.entity_id
_entity_poly.type
_entity_poly.pdbx_seq_one_letter_code
_entity_poly.pdbx_strand_id
1 'polypeptide(L)'
;MNQQTASPPLDQRLKTTALQYIMYAVVTLQDSDELMVVPSNWLSQDKRHCYWPPFKSTEKCMEAVENKLNPETEGKPWEKLNIIFLGEYGTFEKAKEGHKEIKEHERSYPLDTVLPGIKRQRLEGSQGMSNNQLHPLPPVTPASISRMSADDKVEIIQMLRDIKSKVQENSTMLKKILKDNTVPEVPSSTCVPSKNLKLPLRTFEDVARTEMELKNATTRKKYVKYLSSLGGHMPKDVIKNIMQQVLTDDLAIQFNWQGRGDKKAFSHLVLTDVIRDSALTRNVNRGDCETEIKKYLSYAASRKRPREQGGPGHEIPNVISTSLMGN
;
A
#
# COMPACT_ATOMS: atom_id res chain seq x y z
N MET A 1 18.28 -13.79 47.47
CA MET A 1 18.18 -13.09 46.17
C MET A 1 19.07 -13.84 45.21
N ASN A 2 18.51 -14.71 44.38
CA ASN A 2 19.18 -15.31 43.22
C ASN A 2 18.08 -15.89 42.33
N GLN A 3 17.69 -15.13 41.31
CA GLN A 3 16.83 -15.63 40.25
C GLN A 3 17.69 -16.52 39.35
N GLN A 4 17.56 -17.83 39.51
CA GLN A 4 18.13 -18.81 38.60
C GLN A 4 17.38 -18.70 37.27
N THR A 5 17.99 -18.04 36.29
CA THR A 5 17.45 -18.01 34.92
C THR A 5 17.55 -19.42 34.34
N ALA A 6 16.44 -20.14 34.32
CA ALA A 6 16.35 -21.46 33.70
C ALA A 6 16.65 -21.34 32.20
N SER A 7 17.65 -22.08 31.73
CA SER A 7 17.98 -22.19 30.31
C SER A 7 16.83 -22.86 29.54
N PRO A 8 16.40 -22.34 28.39
CA PRO A 8 15.28 -22.92 27.64
C PRO A 8 15.61 -24.34 27.13
N PRO A 9 14.60 -25.23 26.99
CA PRO A 9 14.77 -26.61 26.51
C PRO A 9 15.48 -26.70 25.15
N LEU A 10 16.22 -27.78 24.92
CA LEU A 10 16.99 -28.02 23.68
C LEU A 10 16.14 -27.89 22.40
N ASP A 11 14.90 -28.39 22.41
CA ASP A 11 13.98 -28.28 21.26
C ASP A 11 13.59 -26.82 20.97
N GLN A 12 13.38 -26.02 22.02
CA GLN A 12 13.10 -24.60 21.87
C GLN A 12 14.34 -23.84 21.39
N ARG A 13 15.55 -24.20 21.86
CA ARG A 13 16.81 -23.64 21.36
C ARG A 13 17.06 -23.96 19.88
N LEU A 14 16.78 -25.19 19.45
CA LEU A 14 16.93 -25.59 18.04
C LEU A 14 15.91 -24.86 17.15
N LYS A 15 14.65 -24.75 17.58
CA LYS A 15 13.62 -23.95 16.89
C LYS A 15 14.01 -22.47 16.81
N THR A 16 14.46 -21.86 17.90
CA THR A 16 14.94 -20.47 17.92
C THR A 16 16.15 -20.27 17.01
N THR A 17 17.09 -21.23 16.97
CA THR A 17 18.28 -21.17 16.10
C THR A 17 17.90 -21.30 14.62
N ALA A 18 16.91 -22.14 14.28
CA ALA A 18 16.41 -22.28 12.91
C ALA A 18 15.67 -21.01 12.44
N LEU A 19 14.85 -20.40 13.31
CA LEU A 19 14.16 -19.14 13.01
C LEU A 19 15.11 -17.94 12.88
N GLN A 20 16.28 -18.00 13.52
CA GLN A 20 17.34 -16.98 13.42
C GLN A 20 17.88 -16.86 11.98
N TYR A 21 17.87 -17.94 11.20
CA TYR A 21 18.46 -17.98 9.85
C TYR A 21 17.46 -17.65 8.74
N ILE A 22 16.16 -17.56 9.06
CA ILE A 22 15.14 -17.17 8.08
C ILE A 22 15.26 -15.66 7.86
N MET A 23 15.57 -15.28 6.63
CA MET A 23 15.67 -13.88 6.22
C MET A 23 14.26 -13.35 5.85
N TYR A 24 14.14 -12.05 5.65
CA TYR A 24 12.95 -11.43 5.05
C TYR A 24 13.23 -11.14 3.58
N ALA A 25 12.30 -11.46 2.71
CA ALA A 25 12.35 -11.15 1.30
C ALA A 25 11.36 -10.04 0.94
N VAL A 26 11.75 -9.18 -0.01
CA VAL A 26 10.87 -8.20 -0.64
C VAL A 26 10.47 -8.75 -2.01
N VAL A 27 9.17 -8.79 -2.27
CA VAL A 27 8.59 -9.37 -3.49
C VAL A 27 7.44 -8.50 -3.99
N THR A 28 7.14 -8.54 -5.29
CA THR A 28 5.87 -8.02 -5.83
C THR A 28 5.00 -9.16 -6.35
N LEU A 29 3.69 -8.93 -6.42
CA LEU A 29 2.80 -9.84 -7.13
C LEU A 29 3.00 -9.69 -8.63
N GLN A 30 2.92 -10.78 -9.38
CA GLN A 30 3.12 -10.70 -10.84
C GLN A 30 2.03 -9.88 -11.54
N ASP A 31 0.82 -9.86 -10.98
CA ASP A 31 -0.35 -9.17 -11.53
C ASP A 31 -0.60 -7.78 -10.89
N SER A 32 0.24 -7.38 -9.92
CA SER A 32 0.11 -6.12 -9.19
C SER A 32 1.48 -5.62 -8.73
N ASP A 33 1.80 -4.35 -8.97
CA ASP A 33 3.02 -3.69 -8.44
C ASP A 33 2.99 -3.48 -6.91
N GLU A 34 2.14 -4.22 -6.21
CA GLU A 34 2.06 -4.25 -4.77
C GLU A 34 3.25 -5.00 -4.18
N LEU A 35 4.07 -4.26 -3.46
CA LEU A 35 5.25 -4.74 -2.75
C LEU A 35 4.87 -5.38 -1.41
N MET A 36 5.42 -6.56 -1.14
CA MET A 36 5.15 -7.38 0.04
C MET A 36 6.46 -7.81 0.69
N VAL A 37 6.47 -7.88 2.02
CA VAL A 37 7.58 -8.43 2.80
C VAL A 37 7.17 -9.79 3.34
N VAL A 38 7.93 -10.83 3.01
CA VAL A 38 7.64 -12.22 3.41
C VAL A 38 8.87 -12.90 3.99
N PRO A 39 8.73 -13.79 4.98
CA PRO A 39 9.81 -14.68 5.39
C PRO A 39 10.35 -15.53 4.22
N SER A 40 11.66 -15.75 4.16
CA SER A 40 12.29 -16.48 3.05
C SER A 40 11.86 -17.95 2.98
N ASN A 41 11.42 -18.53 4.11
CA ASN A 41 10.86 -19.89 4.16
C ASN A 41 9.46 -19.99 3.53
N TRP A 42 8.84 -18.87 3.15
CA TRP A 42 7.59 -18.88 2.40
C TRP A 42 7.82 -18.92 0.89
N LEU A 43 9.06 -18.76 0.44
CA LEU A 43 9.41 -18.76 -0.98
C LEU A 43 9.60 -20.19 -1.48
N SER A 44 9.19 -20.43 -2.72
CA SER A 44 9.62 -21.62 -3.46
C SER A 44 11.12 -21.57 -3.72
N GLN A 45 11.74 -22.73 -3.97
CA GLN A 45 13.19 -22.83 -4.19
C GLN A 45 13.68 -22.02 -5.40
N ASP A 46 12.84 -21.85 -6.41
CA ASP A 46 13.09 -21.03 -7.60
C ASP A 46 12.74 -19.54 -7.40
N LYS A 47 12.21 -19.17 -6.21
CA LYS A 47 11.79 -17.81 -5.82
C LYS A 47 10.77 -17.16 -6.75
N ARG A 48 9.98 -17.98 -7.47
CA ARG A 48 8.90 -17.51 -8.36
C ARG A 48 7.53 -17.52 -7.70
N HIS A 49 7.41 -18.20 -6.57
CA HIS A 49 6.16 -18.32 -5.84
C HIS A 49 6.37 -18.04 -4.36
N CYS A 50 5.36 -17.50 -3.70
CA CYS A 50 5.30 -17.47 -2.25
C CYS A 50 4.02 -18.12 -1.73
N TYR A 51 4.09 -18.70 -0.54
CA TYR A 51 2.93 -19.19 0.18
C TYR A 51 2.42 -18.10 1.11
N TRP A 52 1.12 -17.80 1.03
CA TRP A 52 0.47 -16.73 1.79
C TRP A 52 -0.54 -17.31 2.79
N PRO A 53 -0.53 -16.87 4.06
CA PRO A 53 -1.42 -17.43 5.07
C PRO A 53 -2.89 -17.06 4.81
N PRO A 54 -3.85 -17.97 5.08
CA PRO A 54 -5.27 -17.78 4.78
C PRO A 54 -6.00 -16.90 5.83
N PHE A 55 -5.30 -15.93 6.43
CA PHE A 55 -5.88 -15.04 7.43
C PHE A 55 -6.58 -13.85 6.76
N LYS A 56 -7.79 -13.52 7.23
CA LYS A 56 -8.56 -12.36 6.75
C LYS A 56 -8.23 -11.05 7.48
N SER A 57 -7.54 -11.13 8.60
CA SER A 57 -7.13 -9.98 9.41
C SER A 57 -5.68 -9.63 9.10
N THR A 58 -5.44 -8.36 8.81
CA THR A 58 -4.11 -7.82 8.52
C THR A 58 -3.17 -7.98 9.71
N GLU A 59 -3.66 -7.84 10.94
CA GLU A 59 -2.87 -8.04 12.16
C GLU A 59 -2.34 -9.47 12.24
N LYS A 60 -3.18 -10.47 11.95
CA LYS A 60 -2.76 -11.88 11.96
C LYS A 60 -1.76 -12.21 10.84
N CYS A 61 -1.90 -11.57 9.67
CA CYS A 61 -0.89 -11.70 8.60
C CYS A 61 0.45 -11.09 9.01
N MET A 62 0.44 -9.91 9.61
CA MET A 62 1.67 -9.27 10.11
C MET A 62 2.32 -10.09 11.22
N GLU A 63 1.53 -10.59 12.18
CA GLU A 63 2.01 -11.49 13.23
C GLU A 63 2.62 -12.77 12.64
N ALA A 64 2.04 -13.31 11.56
CA ALA A 64 2.59 -14.49 10.87
C ALA A 64 3.94 -14.22 10.20
N VAL A 65 4.10 -13.03 9.60
CA VAL A 65 5.36 -12.57 8.99
C VAL A 65 6.42 -12.35 10.06
N GLU A 66 6.08 -11.67 11.16
CA GLU A 66 6.99 -11.39 12.27
C GLU A 66 7.44 -12.68 12.97
N ASN A 67 6.51 -13.61 13.20
CA ASN A 67 6.78 -14.90 13.83
C ASN A 67 7.29 -15.98 12.87
N LYS A 68 7.43 -15.67 11.57
CA LYS A 68 7.98 -16.55 10.53
C LYS A 68 7.32 -17.94 10.51
N LEU A 69 5.98 -17.96 10.58
CA LEU A 69 5.21 -19.21 10.65
C LEU A 69 5.54 -20.13 9.47
N ASN A 70 5.47 -21.45 9.68
CA ASN A 70 5.70 -22.43 8.62
C ASN A 70 4.43 -22.59 7.77
N PRO A 71 4.51 -22.53 6.43
CA PRO A 71 3.40 -22.87 5.54
C PRO A 71 2.76 -24.24 5.81
N GLU A 72 3.48 -25.17 6.42
CA GLU A 72 3.00 -26.52 6.77
C GLU A 72 2.08 -26.59 7.99
N THR A 73 1.70 -25.46 8.61
CA THR A 73 0.81 -25.46 9.79
C THR A 73 -0.54 -26.15 9.51
N GLU A 74 -0.88 -27.15 10.33
CA GLU A 74 -2.14 -27.90 10.30
C GLU A 74 -3.36 -26.96 10.30
N GLY A 75 -4.02 -26.84 9.15
CA GLY A 75 -5.10 -25.88 8.94
C GLY A 75 -5.49 -25.77 7.47
N LYS A 76 -6.09 -24.64 7.07
CA LYS A 76 -6.39 -24.33 5.66
C LYS A 76 -5.07 -24.18 4.88
N PRO A 77 -4.97 -24.70 3.65
CA PRO A 77 -3.76 -24.58 2.86
C PRO A 77 -3.44 -23.11 2.60
N TRP A 78 -2.17 -22.75 2.71
CA TRP A 78 -1.70 -21.42 2.34
C TRP A 78 -1.84 -21.24 0.83
N GLU A 79 -2.21 -20.03 0.42
CA GLU A 79 -2.42 -19.70 -0.99
C GLU A 79 -1.09 -19.53 -1.70
N LYS A 80 -0.94 -20.10 -2.90
CA LYS A 80 0.28 -19.99 -3.70
C LYS A 80 0.16 -18.79 -4.65
N LEU A 81 0.97 -17.76 -4.42
CA LEU A 81 0.99 -16.54 -5.21
C LEU A 81 2.19 -16.52 -6.16
N ASN A 82 2.00 -16.03 -7.38
CA ASN A 82 3.08 -15.76 -8.33
C ASN A 82 3.73 -14.42 -7.99
N ILE A 83 5.06 -14.43 -7.85
CA ILE A 83 5.80 -13.26 -7.39
C ILE A 83 6.99 -12.93 -8.27
N ILE A 84 7.44 -11.69 -8.17
CA ILE A 84 8.75 -11.24 -8.64
C ILE A 84 9.61 -10.99 -7.40
N PHE A 85 10.71 -11.72 -7.28
CA PHE A 85 11.66 -11.57 -6.17
C PHE A 85 12.56 -10.35 -6.39
N LEU A 86 12.66 -9.49 -5.37
CA LEU A 86 13.42 -8.24 -5.46
C LEU A 86 14.65 -8.20 -4.56
N GLY A 87 14.65 -8.92 -3.43
CA GLY A 87 15.82 -9.00 -2.55
C GLY A 87 15.55 -9.67 -1.20
N GLU A 88 16.62 -9.98 -0.47
CA GLU A 88 16.62 -10.60 0.86
C GLU A 88 17.36 -9.74 1.89
N TYR A 89 16.85 -9.70 3.11
CA TYR A 89 17.25 -8.80 4.18
C TYR A 89 17.23 -9.53 5.53
N GLY A 90 18.21 -9.26 6.39
CA GLY A 90 18.32 -9.93 7.69
C GLY A 90 17.26 -9.56 8.73
N THR A 91 16.60 -8.42 8.55
CA THR A 91 15.62 -7.89 9.52
C THR A 91 14.42 -7.32 8.79
N PHE A 92 13.24 -7.40 9.40
CA PHE A 92 12.00 -6.86 8.87
C PHE A 92 12.10 -5.35 8.58
N GLU A 93 12.78 -4.59 9.44
CA GLU A 93 12.99 -3.15 9.29
C GLU A 93 13.82 -2.82 8.03
N LYS A 94 14.93 -3.53 7.82
CA LYS A 94 15.74 -3.39 6.59
C LYS A 94 14.97 -3.77 5.33
N ALA A 95 14.13 -4.80 5.36
CA ALA A 95 13.26 -5.14 4.23
C ALA A 95 12.26 -4.01 3.93
N LYS A 96 11.72 -3.37 4.98
CA LYS A 96 10.81 -2.22 4.88
C LYS A 96 11.51 -0.93 4.44
N GLU A 97 12.81 -0.81 4.67
CA GLU A 97 13.64 0.30 4.17
C GLU A 97 14.02 0.10 2.69
N GLY A 98 14.42 -1.10 2.29
CA GLY A 98 14.62 -1.45 0.87
C GLY A 98 13.37 -1.21 0.01
N HIS A 99 12.18 -1.30 0.60
CA HIS A 99 10.91 -0.91 -0.03
C HIS A 99 10.85 0.58 -0.45
N LYS A 100 11.57 1.49 0.21
CA LYS A 100 11.65 2.90 -0.21
C LYS A 100 12.61 3.08 -1.38
N GLU A 101 13.78 2.47 -1.32
CA GLU A 101 14.83 2.59 -2.33
C GLU A 101 14.40 2.01 -3.68
N ILE A 102 13.71 0.86 -3.69
CA ILE A 102 13.22 0.23 -4.93
C ILE A 102 12.17 1.12 -5.62
N LYS A 103 11.22 1.69 -4.85
CA LYS A 103 10.22 2.63 -5.38
C LYS A 103 10.83 3.94 -5.89
N GLU A 104 11.90 4.42 -5.24
CA GLU A 104 12.63 5.62 -5.67
C GLU A 104 13.45 5.36 -6.93
N HIS A 105 14.06 4.17 -7.05
CA HIS A 105 14.79 3.74 -8.24
C HIS A 105 13.85 3.56 -9.45
N GLU A 106 12.68 2.94 -9.27
CA GLU A 106 11.66 2.85 -10.34
C GLU A 106 11.11 4.21 -10.76
N ARG A 107 11.00 5.18 -9.83
CA ARG A 107 10.58 6.55 -10.14
C ARG A 107 11.69 7.38 -10.82
N SER A 108 12.95 7.05 -10.55
CA SER A 108 14.13 7.73 -11.08
C SER A 108 14.43 7.38 -12.54
N TYR A 109 13.92 6.26 -13.06
CA TYR A 109 14.17 5.81 -14.43
C TYR A 109 12.83 5.53 -15.15
N PRO A 110 12.31 6.50 -15.92
CA PRO A 110 11.19 6.26 -16.83
C PRO A 110 11.52 5.09 -17.77
N LEU A 111 10.58 4.16 -17.88
CA LEU A 111 10.65 2.96 -18.71
C LEU A 111 10.60 3.33 -20.21
N ASP A 112 11.69 3.87 -20.74
CA ASP A 112 11.92 4.07 -22.18
C ASP A 112 13.41 3.85 -22.56
N THR A 113 14.11 3.02 -21.78
CA THR A 113 15.42 2.50 -22.21
C THR A 113 15.23 1.08 -22.70
N VAL A 114 15.21 0.94 -24.03
CA VAL A 114 15.55 -0.28 -24.76
C VAL A 114 16.66 -1.00 -24.00
N LEU A 115 16.37 -2.18 -23.44
CA LEU A 115 17.39 -3.06 -22.87
C LEU A 115 18.51 -3.26 -23.90
N PRO A 116 19.72 -2.72 -23.68
CA PRO A 116 20.84 -2.99 -24.56
C PRO A 116 21.37 -4.39 -24.20
N GLY A 117 21.15 -5.34 -25.09
CA GLY A 117 21.99 -6.54 -25.20
C GLY A 117 21.86 -7.58 -24.09
N ILE A 118 20.77 -8.35 -24.09
CA ILE A 118 20.88 -9.77 -23.71
C ILE A 118 21.60 -10.47 -24.87
N LYS A 119 22.94 -10.46 -24.84
CA LYS A 119 23.74 -11.44 -25.57
C LYS A 119 23.35 -12.80 -25.00
N ARG A 120 22.65 -13.61 -25.80
CA ARG A 120 22.53 -15.06 -25.57
C ARG A 120 23.96 -15.59 -25.48
N GLN A 121 24.44 -15.84 -24.27
CA GLN A 121 25.70 -16.53 -24.06
C GLN A 121 25.46 -17.98 -24.46
N ARG A 122 25.93 -18.31 -25.66
CA ARG A 122 26.10 -19.68 -26.12
C ARG A 122 26.98 -20.37 -25.08
N LEU A 123 26.46 -21.47 -24.51
CA LEU A 123 27.24 -22.42 -23.75
C LEU A 123 28.37 -22.93 -24.66
N GLU A 124 29.57 -22.39 -24.49
CA GLU A 124 30.80 -23.01 -24.94
C GLU A 124 31.02 -24.24 -24.06
N GLY A 125 30.61 -25.41 -24.57
CA GLY A 125 30.95 -26.69 -23.98
C GLY A 125 32.46 -26.90 -24.09
N SER A 126 33.11 -27.12 -22.95
CA SER A 126 34.51 -27.56 -22.87
C SER A 126 34.78 -28.73 -23.82
N GLN A 127 35.67 -28.49 -24.78
CA GLN A 127 36.20 -29.51 -25.66
C GLN A 127 37.22 -30.36 -24.91
N GLY A 128 36.81 -31.57 -24.54
CA GLY A 128 37.71 -32.68 -24.24
C GLY A 128 38.29 -33.23 -25.55
N MET A 129 39.58 -33.56 -25.51
CA MET A 129 40.31 -34.18 -26.61
C MET A 129 39.81 -35.61 -26.88
N SER A 130 39.57 -35.97 -28.14
CA SER A 130 40.08 -37.22 -28.75
C SER A 130 39.70 -37.28 -30.24
N ASN A 131 40.70 -37.57 -31.08
CA ASN A 131 40.54 -37.96 -32.48
C ASN A 131 39.81 -39.30 -32.60
N ASN A 132 38.99 -39.47 -33.63
CA ASN A 132 39.12 -40.56 -34.61
C ASN A 132 38.15 -40.37 -35.81
N GLN A 133 38.73 -40.36 -37.00
CA GLN A 133 38.06 -40.47 -38.30
C GLN A 133 37.32 -41.80 -38.43
N LEU A 134 36.14 -41.83 -39.08
CA LEU A 134 35.67 -42.93 -39.93
C LEU A 134 34.63 -42.42 -40.97
N HIS A 135 35.04 -42.47 -42.24
CA HIS A 135 34.34 -42.50 -43.56
C HIS A 135 33.08 -41.67 -43.93
N PRO A 136 32.99 -41.14 -45.18
CA PRO A 136 31.84 -40.38 -45.68
C PRO A 136 30.75 -41.26 -46.37
N LEU A 137 29.49 -40.99 -46.04
CA LEU A 137 28.28 -41.48 -46.73
C LEU A 137 27.81 -40.46 -47.80
N PRO A 138 27.10 -40.90 -48.86
CA PRO A 138 26.80 -40.10 -50.05
C PRO A 138 25.84 -38.92 -49.78
N PRO A 139 25.83 -37.89 -50.64
CA PRO A 139 25.02 -36.69 -50.43
C PRO A 139 23.53 -37.01 -50.57
N VAL A 140 22.82 -36.98 -49.44
CA VAL A 140 21.36 -36.85 -49.43
C VAL A 140 21.04 -35.43 -49.90
N THR A 141 20.35 -35.34 -51.03
CA THR A 141 19.82 -34.09 -51.57
C THR A 141 18.91 -33.42 -50.55
N PRO A 142 19.18 -32.16 -50.12
CA PRO A 142 18.19 -31.43 -49.36
C PRO A 142 17.03 -31.08 -50.28
N ALA A 143 15.84 -31.53 -49.90
CA ALA A 143 14.58 -31.12 -50.48
C ALA A 143 14.53 -29.60 -50.67
N SER A 144 14.01 -29.18 -51.82
CA SER A 144 13.85 -27.78 -52.24
C SER A 144 13.13 -26.94 -51.17
N ILE A 145 13.90 -26.29 -50.30
CA ILE A 145 13.42 -25.14 -49.55
C ILE A 145 13.30 -24.02 -50.59
N SER A 146 12.06 -23.73 -51.01
CA SER A 146 11.76 -22.61 -51.90
C SER A 146 12.35 -21.33 -51.31
N ARG A 147 13.49 -20.90 -51.86
CA ARG A 147 14.11 -19.63 -51.51
C ARG A 147 13.23 -18.56 -52.17
N MET A 148 12.38 -17.94 -51.37
CA MET A 148 11.64 -16.74 -51.77
C MET A 148 12.61 -15.76 -52.44
N SER A 149 12.20 -15.20 -53.58
CA SER A 149 13.04 -14.30 -54.37
C SER A 149 13.51 -13.14 -53.49
N ALA A 150 14.66 -12.53 -53.83
CA ALA A 150 15.11 -11.33 -53.15
C ALA A 150 14.03 -10.24 -53.20
N ASP A 151 13.25 -10.20 -54.29
CA ASP A 151 12.14 -9.27 -54.48
C ASP A 151 10.98 -9.53 -53.50
N ASP A 152 10.58 -10.79 -53.32
CA ASP A 152 9.54 -11.18 -52.34
C ASP A 152 9.93 -10.80 -50.91
N LYS A 153 11.23 -10.91 -50.58
CA LYS A 153 11.74 -10.52 -49.26
C LYS A 153 11.68 -9.01 -49.07
N VAL A 154 11.97 -8.23 -50.11
CA VAL A 154 11.85 -6.77 -50.07
C VAL A 154 10.39 -6.36 -49.91
N GLU A 155 9.48 -7.01 -50.63
CA GLU A 155 8.03 -6.76 -50.53
C GLU A 155 7.48 -7.09 -49.14
N ILE A 156 7.89 -8.21 -48.55
CA ILE A 156 7.50 -8.58 -47.17
C ILE A 156 8.08 -7.60 -46.16
N ILE A 157 9.34 -7.20 -46.29
CA ILE A 157 9.94 -6.19 -45.41
C ILE A 157 9.19 -4.86 -45.53
N GLN A 158 8.76 -4.47 -46.74
CA GLN A 158 7.98 -3.27 -46.95
C GLN A 158 6.59 -3.38 -46.31
N MET A 159 5.91 -4.51 -46.49
CA MET A 159 4.61 -4.76 -45.86
C MET A 159 4.70 -4.73 -44.32
N LEU A 160 5.78 -5.26 -43.75
CA LEU A 160 6.03 -5.20 -42.30
C LEU A 160 6.27 -3.76 -41.82
N ARG A 161 6.96 -2.92 -42.60
CA ARG A 161 7.08 -1.48 -42.27
C ARG A 161 5.73 -0.78 -42.31
N ASP A 162 4.92 -1.06 -43.32
CA ASP A 162 3.60 -0.44 -43.48
C ASP A 162 2.65 -0.85 -42.34
N ILE A 163 2.64 -2.14 -41.97
CA ILE A 163 1.88 -2.64 -40.81
C ILE A 163 2.35 -1.97 -39.53
N LYS A 164 3.67 -1.88 -39.31
CA LYS A 164 4.23 -1.19 -38.14
C LYS A 164 3.80 0.28 -38.09
N SER A 165 3.83 0.96 -39.24
CA SER A 165 3.40 2.36 -39.37
C SER A 165 1.92 2.51 -39.01
N LYS A 166 1.04 1.67 -39.56
CA LYS A 166 -0.40 1.69 -39.26
C LYS A 166 -0.70 1.38 -37.80
N VAL A 167 0.00 0.43 -37.17
CA VAL A 167 -0.16 0.12 -35.73
C VAL A 167 0.28 1.30 -34.86
N GLN A 168 1.37 1.98 -35.23
CA GLN A 168 1.84 3.16 -34.53
C GLN A 168 0.86 4.33 -34.69
N GLU A 169 0.34 4.55 -35.90
CA GLU A 169 -0.70 5.55 -36.17
C GLU A 169 -1.97 5.28 -35.36
N ASN A 170 -2.48 4.04 -35.37
CA ASN A 170 -3.61 3.63 -34.53
C ASN A 170 -3.33 3.90 -33.04
N SER A 171 -2.13 3.60 -32.56
CA SER A 171 -1.72 3.88 -31.18
C SER A 171 -1.74 5.38 -30.88
N THR A 172 -1.30 6.23 -31.82
CA THR A 172 -1.36 7.69 -31.66
C THR A 172 -2.79 8.21 -31.67
N MET A 173 -3.65 7.67 -32.54
CA MET A 173 -5.06 8.04 -32.61
C MET A 173 -5.81 7.64 -31.33
N LEU A 174 -5.53 6.45 -30.78
CA LEU A 174 -6.07 6.01 -29.49
C LEU A 174 -5.60 6.91 -28.34
N LYS A 175 -4.31 7.26 -28.29
CA LYS A 175 -3.77 8.22 -27.31
C LYS A 175 -4.47 9.58 -27.41
N LYS A 176 -4.73 10.05 -28.63
CA LYS A 176 -5.43 11.32 -28.88
C LYS A 176 -6.89 11.26 -28.42
N ILE A 177 -7.63 10.21 -28.76
CA ILE A 177 -9.03 10.01 -28.31
C ILE A 177 -9.09 9.89 -26.79
N LEU A 178 -8.13 9.19 -26.16
CA LEU A 178 -8.05 9.09 -24.70
C LEU A 178 -7.78 10.46 -24.07
N LYS A 179 -6.90 11.26 -24.68
CA LYS A 179 -6.59 12.62 -24.24
C LYS A 179 -7.78 13.58 -24.42
N ASP A 180 -8.53 13.46 -25.51
CA ASP A 180 -9.67 14.34 -25.81
C ASP A 180 -10.92 13.98 -24.97
N ASN A 181 -11.06 12.73 -24.51
CA ASN A 181 -12.07 12.31 -23.53
C ASN A 181 -11.64 12.52 -22.06
N THR A 182 -10.38 12.86 -21.83
CA THR A 182 -9.87 13.23 -20.51
C THR A 182 -9.92 14.76 -20.41
N VAL A 183 -10.80 15.29 -19.56
CA VAL A 183 -10.82 16.73 -19.26
C VAL A 183 -9.39 17.19 -18.89
N PRO A 184 -8.87 18.30 -19.45
CA PRO A 184 -7.46 18.66 -19.27
C PRO A 184 -7.13 18.97 -17.80
N GLU A 185 -6.35 18.11 -17.16
CA GLU A 185 -5.52 18.50 -16.01
C GLU A 185 -4.19 19.05 -16.56
N VAL A 186 -3.93 20.33 -16.27
CA VAL A 186 -2.69 21.05 -16.61
C VAL A 186 -1.67 20.84 -15.49
N PRO A 187 -0.37 20.69 -15.79
CA PRO A 187 0.64 20.32 -14.80
C PRO A 187 1.17 21.54 -14.02
N SER A 188 1.19 21.48 -12.67
CA SER A 188 2.32 21.98 -11.85
C SER A 188 2.08 21.86 -10.35
N SER A 189 3.16 21.49 -9.67
CA SER A 189 3.36 21.39 -8.23
C SER A 189 2.90 22.62 -7.43
N THR A 190 1.93 22.46 -6.51
CA THR A 190 1.94 23.02 -5.15
C THR A 190 0.76 22.47 -4.33
N CYS A 191 0.98 22.15 -3.06
CA CYS A 191 -0.06 21.74 -2.10
C CYS A 191 -1.13 22.82 -1.87
N VAL A 192 -2.34 22.69 -2.44
CA VAL A 192 -3.62 23.09 -1.83
C VAL A 192 -4.82 22.55 -2.65
N PRO A 193 -6.01 22.38 -2.03
CA PRO A 193 -7.00 21.36 -2.37
C PRO A 193 -7.82 21.65 -3.61
N SER A 194 -8.28 20.57 -4.24
CA SER A 194 -9.29 20.53 -5.29
C SER A 194 -10.35 21.63 -5.11
N LYS A 195 -10.34 22.64 -5.98
CA LYS A 195 -11.25 23.81 -6.01
C LYS A 195 -12.76 23.48 -6.11
N ASN A 196 -13.13 22.21 -6.06
CA ASN A 196 -14.49 21.71 -6.25
C ASN A 196 -15.15 21.16 -4.97
N LEU A 197 -14.47 21.19 -3.81
CA LEU A 197 -15.03 20.70 -2.54
C LEU A 197 -15.29 21.89 -1.61
N LYS A 198 -16.57 22.16 -1.30
CA LYS A 198 -16.99 23.24 -0.40
C LYS A 198 -16.83 22.79 1.06
N LEU A 199 -15.58 22.62 1.48
CA LEU A 199 -15.19 22.16 2.80
C LEU A 199 -14.31 23.23 3.50
N PRO A 200 -14.38 23.38 4.84
CA PRO A 200 -15.28 22.71 5.78
C PRO A 200 -16.70 23.28 5.79
N LEU A 201 -17.69 22.44 6.09
CA LEU A 201 -19.10 22.80 6.16
C LEU A 201 -19.38 23.70 7.37
N ARG A 202 -20.14 24.78 7.15
CA ARG A 202 -20.45 25.80 8.16
C ARG A 202 -21.92 25.86 8.53
N THR A 203 -22.80 25.50 7.61
CA THR A 203 -24.25 25.61 7.80
C THR A 203 -24.96 24.29 7.51
N PHE A 204 -26.18 24.14 8.02
CA PHE A 204 -27.03 23.00 7.66
C PHE A 204 -27.44 22.98 6.19
N GLU A 205 -27.50 24.14 5.53
CA GLU A 205 -27.76 24.22 4.09
C GLU A 205 -26.60 23.61 3.30
N ASP A 206 -25.35 23.90 3.70
CA ASP A 206 -24.17 23.31 3.07
C ASP A 206 -24.13 21.79 3.28
N VAL A 207 -24.54 21.31 4.46
CA VAL A 207 -24.70 19.87 4.72
C VAL A 207 -25.74 19.28 3.78
N ALA A 208 -26.94 19.87 3.68
CA ALA A 208 -28.00 19.35 2.82
C ALA A 208 -27.59 19.30 1.34
N ARG A 209 -26.92 20.36 0.85
CA ARG A 209 -26.37 20.41 -0.51
C ARG A 209 -25.34 19.31 -0.73
N THR A 210 -24.41 19.16 0.20
CA THR A 210 -23.36 18.14 0.13
C THR A 210 -23.95 16.73 0.17
N GLU A 211 -24.95 16.47 1.02
CA GLU A 211 -25.66 15.19 1.08
C GLU A 211 -26.34 14.83 -0.25
N MET A 212 -26.90 15.82 -0.96
CA MET A 212 -27.44 15.61 -2.31
C MET A 212 -26.34 15.32 -3.33
N GLU A 213 -25.25 16.09 -3.31
CA GLU A 213 -24.10 15.91 -4.21
C GLU A 213 -23.42 14.54 -4.03
N LEU A 214 -23.32 14.07 -2.79
CA LEU A 214 -22.70 12.79 -2.43
C LEU A 214 -23.50 11.56 -2.87
N LYS A 215 -24.75 11.72 -3.31
CA LYS A 215 -25.50 10.64 -3.99
C LYS A 215 -24.89 10.28 -5.34
N ASN A 216 -24.15 11.20 -5.97
CA ASN A 216 -23.41 10.93 -7.18
C ASN A 216 -22.13 10.15 -6.85
N ALA A 217 -21.96 8.96 -7.43
CA ALA A 217 -20.80 8.09 -7.19
C ALA A 217 -19.46 8.75 -7.56
N THR A 218 -19.42 9.60 -8.60
CA THR A 218 -18.19 10.30 -9.00
C THR A 218 -17.79 11.35 -7.97
N THR A 219 -18.75 12.12 -7.47
CA THR A 219 -18.54 13.09 -6.39
C THR A 219 -18.13 12.38 -5.11
N ARG A 220 -18.82 11.31 -4.73
CA ARG A 220 -18.45 10.47 -3.57
C ARG A 220 -17.00 10.02 -3.64
N LYS A 221 -16.55 9.48 -4.79
CA LYS A 221 -15.15 9.08 -5.01
C LYS A 221 -14.18 10.26 -4.86
N LYS A 222 -14.53 11.45 -5.34
CA LYS A 222 -13.71 12.67 -5.17
C LYS A 222 -13.55 13.03 -3.69
N TYR A 223 -14.63 13.00 -2.91
CA TYR A 223 -14.57 13.25 -1.46
C TYR A 223 -13.72 12.20 -0.74
N VAL A 224 -13.92 10.91 -1.02
CA VAL A 224 -13.13 9.83 -0.39
C VAL A 224 -11.64 9.98 -0.72
N LYS A 225 -11.29 10.27 -1.98
CA LYS A 225 -9.91 10.50 -2.41
C LYS A 225 -9.28 11.71 -1.69
N TYR A 226 -10.03 12.80 -1.56
CA TYR A 226 -9.54 13.99 -0.85
C TYR A 226 -9.36 13.72 0.64
N LEU A 227 -10.38 13.21 1.32
CA LEU A 227 -10.35 13.03 2.77
C LEU A 227 -9.34 11.95 3.20
N SER A 228 -9.15 10.90 2.40
CA SER A 228 -8.11 9.88 2.64
C SER A 228 -6.68 10.41 2.53
N SER A 229 -6.47 11.57 1.89
CA SER A 229 -5.16 12.22 1.79
C SER A 229 -4.76 13.03 3.03
N LEU A 230 -5.71 13.33 3.93
CA LEU A 230 -5.51 14.23 5.07
C LEU A 230 -4.64 13.63 6.20
N GLY A 231 -4.30 12.34 6.11
CA GLY A 231 -3.20 11.71 6.85
C GLY A 231 -3.34 11.66 8.37
N GLY A 232 -2.30 11.11 9.01
CA GLY A 232 -2.20 10.85 10.45
C GLY A 232 -1.51 9.50 10.70
N HIS A 233 -0.71 9.38 11.76
CA HIS A 233 -0.04 8.12 12.12
C HIS A 233 -0.94 7.19 12.95
N MET A 234 -1.90 7.76 13.67
CA MET A 234 -2.82 7.00 14.51
C MET A 234 -4.26 7.18 14.02
N PRO A 235 -5.15 6.19 14.26
CA PRO A 235 -6.58 6.29 13.93
C PRO A 235 -7.24 7.57 14.43
N LYS A 236 -6.95 7.97 15.68
CA LYS A 236 -7.46 9.21 16.29
C LYS A 236 -7.07 10.46 15.48
N ASP A 237 -5.86 10.49 14.94
CA ASP A 237 -5.32 11.64 14.21
C ASP A 237 -5.91 11.69 12.80
N VAL A 238 -6.04 10.53 12.15
CA VAL A 238 -6.72 10.40 10.85
C VAL A 238 -8.15 10.93 10.94
N ILE A 239 -8.93 10.45 11.91
CA ILE A 239 -10.32 10.88 12.07
C ILE A 239 -10.41 12.36 12.46
N LYS A 240 -9.54 12.83 13.37
CA LYS A 240 -9.49 14.25 13.74
C LYS A 240 -9.20 15.14 12.54
N ASN A 241 -8.20 14.81 11.72
CA ASN A 241 -7.83 15.59 10.54
C ASN A 241 -8.94 15.61 9.49
N ILE A 242 -9.59 14.45 9.26
CA ILE A 242 -10.75 14.36 8.37
C ILE A 242 -11.89 15.23 8.90
N MET A 243 -12.26 15.09 10.17
CA MET A 243 -13.40 15.80 10.77
C MET A 243 -13.20 17.32 10.77
N GLN A 244 -11.97 17.81 11.00
CA GLN A 244 -11.64 19.24 10.92
C GLN A 244 -11.79 19.81 9.50
N GLN A 245 -11.61 18.97 8.47
CA GLN A 245 -11.84 19.37 7.08
C GLN A 245 -13.30 19.20 6.66
N VAL A 246 -14.05 18.30 7.30
CA VAL A 246 -15.46 18.08 6.95
C VAL A 246 -16.36 19.18 7.52
N LEU A 247 -16.17 19.56 8.78
CA LEU A 247 -17.11 20.42 9.49
C LEU A 247 -16.39 21.36 10.46
N THR A 248 -16.89 22.59 10.52
CA THR A 248 -16.43 23.57 11.51
C THR A 248 -16.91 23.20 12.91
N ASP A 249 -16.18 23.62 13.93
CA ASP A 249 -16.58 23.36 15.32
C ASP A 249 -17.94 23.99 15.67
N ASP A 250 -18.27 25.14 15.07
CA ASP A 250 -19.58 25.80 15.21
C ASP A 250 -20.74 24.97 14.68
N LEU A 251 -20.52 24.20 13.62
CA LEU A 251 -21.50 23.27 13.09
C LEU A 251 -21.46 21.94 13.87
N ALA A 252 -20.27 21.48 14.27
CA ALA A 252 -20.06 20.23 14.99
C ALA A 252 -20.86 20.17 16.30
N ILE A 253 -20.99 21.29 17.03
CA ILE A 253 -21.75 21.36 18.28
C ILE A 253 -23.24 21.03 18.12
N GLN A 254 -23.77 21.21 16.92
CA GLN A 254 -25.18 20.96 16.57
C GLN A 254 -25.48 19.50 16.22
N PHE A 255 -24.45 18.65 16.21
CA PHE A 255 -24.59 17.22 15.95
C PHE A 255 -24.23 16.40 17.19
N ASN A 256 -24.84 15.22 17.28
CA ASN A 256 -24.28 14.10 18.02
C ASN A 256 -24.49 12.83 17.19
N TRP A 257 -23.97 11.69 17.66
CA TRP A 257 -24.00 10.47 16.84
C TRP A 257 -25.43 10.03 16.49
N GLN A 258 -26.33 9.86 17.48
CA GLN A 258 -27.69 9.34 17.28
C GLN A 258 -28.80 10.40 17.05
N GLY A 259 -28.50 11.69 17.20
CA GLY A 259 -29.47 12.78 17.12
C GLY A 259 -30.36 12.94 18.35
N ARG A 260 -29.84 12.74 19.56
CA ARG A 260 -30.62 12.91 20.81
C ARG A 260 -30.73 14.38 21.21
N GLY A 261 -31.88 14.76 21.80
CA GLY A 261 -32.18 16.14 22.21
C GLY A 261 -32.39 17.06 21.01
N ASP A 262 -31.89 18.28 21.08
CA ASP A 262 -32.01 19.28 20.00
C ASP A 262 -30.95 19.14 18.90
N LYS A 263 -30.13 18.08 18.94
CA LYS A 263 -29.01 17.87 18.02
C LYS A 263 -29.37 16.89 16.91
N LYS A 264 -28.84 17.12 15.71
CA LYS A 264 -29.07 16.23 14.56
C LYS A 264 -28.19 14.98 14.63
N ALA A 265 -28.70 13.87 14.08
CA ALA A 265 -27.99 12.60 14.01
C ALA A 265 -26.91 12.65 12.92
N PHE A 266 -25.64 12.57 13.33
CA PHE A 266 -24.53 12.48 12.39
C PHE A 266 -24.50 11.10 11.72
N SER A 267 -24.90 10.03 12.41
CA SER A 267 -24.86 8.66 11.88
C SER A 267 -25.72 8.42 10.64
N HIS A 268 -26.73 9.26 10.40
CA HIS A 268 -27.66 9.11 9.27
C HIS A 268 -27.22 9.84 8.00
N LEU A 269 -26.12 10.61 8.07
CA LEU A 269 -25.60 11.34 6.93
C LEU A 269 -24.82 10.40 5.99
N VAL A 270 -24.99 10.59 4.68
CA VAL A 270 -24.15 9.96 3.64
C VAL A 270 -22.69 10.37 3.84
N LEU A 271 -22.45 11.60 4.28
CA LEU A 271 -21.14 12.12 4.65
C LEU A 271 -20.44 11.24 5.69
N THR A 272 -21.17 10.62 6.61
CA THR A 272 -20.61 9.69 7.60
C THR A 272 -20.08 8.43 6.95
N ASP A 273 -20.77 7.90 5.95
CA ASP A 273 -20.25 6.77 5.16
C ASP A 273 -19.00 7.16 4.38
N VAL A 274 -18.96 8.38 3.82
CA VAL A 274 -17.79 8.90 3.11
C VAL A 274 -16.59 9.04 4.03
N ILE A 275 -16.77 9.54 5.25
CA ILE A 275 -15.71 9.60 6.27
C ILE A 275 -15.22 8.20 6.60
N ARG A 276 -16.14 7.25 6.77
CA ARG A 276 -15.80 5.86 7.10
C ARG A 276 -15.02 5.19 5.97
N ASP A 277 -15.44 5.37 4.73
CA ASP A 277 -14.73 4.87 3.55
C ASP A 277 -13.32 5.48 3.46
N SER A 278 -13.21 6.79 3.73
CA SER A 278 -11.92 7.50 3.75
C SER A 278 -11.00 6.96 4.84
N ALA A 279 -11.52 6.72 6.04
CA ALA A 279 -10.77 6.13 7.15
C ALA A 279 -10.32 4.69 6.85
N LEU A 280 -11.17 3.90 6.16
CA LEU A 280 -10.86 2.53 5.77
C LEU A 280 -9.68 2.47 4.80
N THR A 281 -9.56 3.41 3.86
CA THR A 281 -8.36 3.49 2.99
C THR A 281 -7.06 3.78 3.74
N ARG A 282 -7.17 4.21 5.01
CA ARG A 282 -6.06 4.45 5.93
C ARG A 282 -5.95 3.34 6.99
N ASN A 283 -6.59 2.20 6.75
CA ASN A 283 -6.58 1.02 7.62
C ASN A 283 -7.16 1.28 9.03
N VAL A 284 -8.07 2.25 9.15
CA VAL A 284 -8.86 2.47 10.37
C VAL A 284 -10.13 1.64 10.27
N ASN A 285 -10.34 0.72 11.21
CA ASN A 285 -11.54 -0.11 11.21
C ASN A 285 -12.80 0.71 11.52
N ARG A 286 -13.97 0.14 11.20
CA ARG A 286 -15.27 0.81 11.37
C ARG A 286 -15.58 1.18 12.82
N GLY A 287 -15.23 0.32 13.78
CA GLY A 287 -15.53 0.54 15.19
C GLY A 287 -14.71 1.68 15.80
N ASP A 288 -13.43 1.74 15.47
CA ASP A 288 -12.52 2.81 15.90
C ASP A 288 -12.90 4.14 15.24
N CYS A 289 -13.21 4.12 13.94
CA CYS A 289 -13.70 5.29 13.23
C CYS A 289 -14.94 5.88 13.91
N GLU A 290 -15.96 5.05 14.19
CA GLU A 290 -17.18 5.47 14.87
C GLU A 290 -16.89 6.01 16.28
N THR A 291 -16.03 5.33 17.04
CA THR A 291 -15.66 5.73 18.40
C THR A 291 -14.97 7.10 18.41
N GLU A 292 -14.06 7.33 17.47
CA GLU A 292 -13.34 8.60 17.36
C GLU A 292 -14.23 9.73 16.83
N ILE A 293 -15.17 9.46 15.92
CA ILE A 293 -16.19 10.45 15.51
C ILE A 293 -17.07 10.84 16.70
N LYS A 294 -17.54 9.87 17.50
CA LYS A 294 -18.33 10.14 18.72
C LYS A 294 -17.57 11.05 19.69
N LYS A 295 -16.29 10.74 19.95
CA LYS A 295 -15.41 11.58 20.79
C LYS A 295 -15.23 12.96 20.18
N TYR A 296 -15.00 13.04 18.88
CA TYR A 296 -14.82 14.32 18.19
C TYR A 296 -16.05 15.22 18.35
N LEU A 297 -17.26 14.68 18.16
CA LEU A 297 -18.51 15.44 18.33
C LEU A 297 -18.78 15.80 19.79
N SER A 298 -18.49 14.91 20.76
CA SER A 298 -18.70 15.21 22.19
C SER A 298 -17.82 16.36 22.68
N TYR A 299 -16.57 16.43 22.20
CA TYR A 299 -15.64 17.50 22.57
C TYR A 299 -15.83 18.81 21.79
N ALA A 300 -16.74 18.89 20.82
CA ALA A 300 -16.93 20.08 19.98
C ALA A 300 -17.20 21.35 20.79
N ALA A 301 -18.07 21.26 21.80
CA ALA A 301 -18.39 22.42 22.65
C ALA A 301 -17.19 22.87 23.51
N SER A 302 -16.32 21.93 23.88
CA SER A 302 -15.11 22.21 24.68
C SER A 302 -14.00 22.84 23.84
N ARG A 303 -13.92 22.53 22.54
CA ARG A 303 -12.94 23.13 21.61
C ARG A 303 -13.21 24.61 21.32
N LYS A 304 -14.47 25.03 21.36
CA LYS A 304 -14.87 26.43 21.10
C LYS A 304 -14.53 27.38 22.25
N ARG A 305 -14.41 26.88 23.48
CA ARG A 305 -14.01 27.72 24.61
C ARG A 305 -12.52 28.01 24.49
N PRO A 306 -12.07 29.28 24.46
CA PRO A 306 -10.66 29.58 24.69
C PRO A 306 -10.24 28.90 25.99
N ARG A 307 -9.03 28.31 26.02
CA ARG A 307 -8.43 27.86 27.27
C ARG A 307 -8.12 29.07 28.15
N GLU A 308 -9.13 29.66 28.76
CA GLU A 308 -8.95 30.48 29.95
C GLU A 308 -8.80 29.51 31.12
N GLN A 309 -7.55 29.13 31.40
CA GLN A 309 -7.00 28.83 32.72
C GLN A 309 -5.57 28.31 32.61
N GLY A 310 -4.62 29.25 32.56
CA GLY A 310 -3.64 29.28 33.65
C GLY A 310 -4.35 29.92 34.85
N GLY A 311 -4.98 29.09 35.69
CA GLY A 311 -5.51 29.48 37.00
C GLY A 311 -4.45 29.24 38.08
N PRO A 312 -4.51 29.97 39.20
CA PRO A 312 -3.37 30.23 40.09
C PRO A 312 -2.83 28.95 40.72
N GLY A 313 -1.50 28.92 40.86
CA GLY A 313 -0.78 27.83 41.49
C GLY A 313 -1.37 27.47 42.84
N HIS A 314 -1.50 26.16 43.07
CA HIS A 314 -1.70 25.60 44.40
C HIS A 314 -0.55 26.07 45.29
N GLU A 315 -0.80 27.08 46.11
CA GLU A 315 0.01 27.33 47.30
C GLU A 315 -0.24 26.18 48.27
N ILE A 316 0.82 25.45 48.57
CA ILE A 316 0.85 24.40 49.58
C ILE A 316 0.76 25.10 50.95
N PRO A 317 -0.24 24.84 51.79
CA PRO A 317 -0.24 25.36 53.15
C PRO A 317 0.83 24.64 53.96
N ASN A 318 1.83 25.40 54.38
CA ASN A 318 2.89 24.98 55.29
C ASN A 318 2.28 24.70 56.68
N VAL A 319 1.96 23.43 56.96
CA VAL A 319 1.55 23.00 58.31
C VAL A 319 2.81 22.77 59.13
N ILE A 320 3.23 23.81 59.84
CA ILE A 320 4.23 23.71 60.90
C ILE A 320 3.61 22.92 62.06
N SER A 321 4.24 21.79 62.39
CA SER A 321 3.94 21.00 63.57
C SER A 321 4.17 21.82 64.85
N THR A 322 3.13 21.94 65.67
CA THR A 322 3.27 22.19 67.11
C THR A 322 2.67 20.99 67.85
N SER A 323 3.50 20.02 68.19
CA SER A 323 3.19 19.03 69.23
C SER A 323 3.89 19.47 70.51
N LEU A 324 3.11 20.06 71.41
CA LEU A 324 3.41 20.19 72.82
C LEU A 324 3.29 18.79 73.45
N MET A 325 4.41 18.23 73.91
CA MET A 325 4.40 17.31 75.04
C MET A 325 4.66 18.13 76.29
N GLY A 326 3.69 18.12 77.21
CA GLY A 326 3.84 18.61 78.57
C GLY A 326 3.46 17.47 79.52
N ASN A 327 4.35 17.26 80.50
CA ASN A 327 4.26 16.45 81.71
C ASN A 327 4.31 14.93 81.57
#